data_AF-A0A497C241-F1
#
_entry.id   AF-A0A497C241-F1
#
_cell.length_a   1.000
_cell.length_b   1.000
_cell.length_c   1.000
_cell.angle_alpha   90.00
_cell.angle_beta   90.00
_cell.angle_gamma   90.00
#
_symmetry.space_group_name_H-M   'P 1'
#
loop_
_entity.id
_entity.type
_entity.pdbx_description
1 polymer ?
#
loop_
_entity_poly.entity_id
_entity_poly.type
_entity_poly.pdbx_seq_one_letter_code
_entity_poly.pdbx_strand_id
1 'polypeptide(L)'
;MIKYLQLIVSLIKDQRIHPLIKILPFLSLIYLLYPDFIPGPFDDAVVIALFLKIFLALVPDEYIEEHRFNRDYQQPGSSSEEEIIEGEFWEE
;
A
#
# COMPACT_ATOMS: atom_id res chain seq x y z
N MET A 1 8.53 3.73 -1.82
CA MET A 1 7.61 2.94 -2.67
C MET A 1 7.32 1.53 -2.12
N ILE A 2 8.31 0.76 -1.65
CA ILE A 2 8.14 -0.64 -1.15
C ILE A 2 7.06 -0.77 -0.05
N LYS A 3 6.92 0.24 0.82
CA LYS A 3 5.95 0.26 1.93
C LYS A 3 4.48 0.20 1.48
N TYR A 4 4.13 0.83 0.33
CA TYR A 4 2.76 0.85 -0.19
C TYR A 4 2.35 -0.49 -0.79
N LEU A 5 3.28 -1.16 -1.48
CA LEU A 5 3.00 -2.45 -2.10
C LEU A 5 2.74 -3.53 -1.04
N GLN A 6 3.52 -3.51 0.05
CA GLN A 6 3.30 -4.41 1.19
C GLN A 6 1.94 -4.18 1.87
N LEU A 7 1.52 -2.92 1.99
CA LEU A 7 0.20 -2.56 2.55
C LEU A 7 -0.92 -3.12 1.68
N ILE A 8 -0.85 -2.92 0.36
CA ILE A 8 -1.84 -3.42 -0.59
C ILE A 8 -1.92 -4.95 -0.53
N VAL A 9 -0.78 -5.64 -0.51
CA VAL A 9 -0.74 -7.12 -0.40
C VAL A 9 -1.33 -7.61 0.93
N SER A 10 -1.04 -6.92 2.04
CA SER A 10 -1.59 -7.25 3.35
C SER A 10 -3.11 -7.07 3.39
N LEU A 11 -3.63 -5.97 2.82
CA LEU A 11 -5.06 -5.73 2.65
C LEU A 11 -5.72 -6.79 1.76
N ILE A 12 -5.12 -7.15 0.61
CA ILE A 12 -5.66 -8.20 -0.27
C ILE A 12 -5.80 -9.54 0.46
N LYS A 13 -4.85 -9.86 1.36
CA LYS A 13 -4.85 -11.08 2.16
C LYS A 13 -5.86 -11.04 3.33
N ASP A 14 -6.24 -9.86 3.79
CA ASP A 14 -7.21 -9.69 4.88
C ASP A 14 -8.61 -10.17 4.47
N GLN A 15 -9.16 -11.17 5.18
CA GLN A 15 -10.48 -11.74 4.88
C GLN A 15 -11.66 -10.84 5.25
N ARG A 16 -11.43 -9.77 6.05
CA ARG A 16 -12.47 -8.81 6.43
C ARG A 16 -12.91 -7.94 5.25
N ILE A 17 -12.06 -7.80 4.24
CA ILE A 17 -12.37 -7.02 3.03
C ILE A 17 -13.29 -7.83 2.11
N HIS A 18 -14.41 -7.21 1.74
CA HIS A 18 -15.40 -7.83 0.88
C HIS A 18 -14.77 -8.31 -0.46
N PRO A 19 -15.05 -9.54 -0.92
CA PRO A 19 -14.40 -10.11 -2.10
C PRO A 19 -14.60 -9.29 -3.38
N LEU A 20 -15.71 -8.54 -3.49
CA LEU A 20 -15.92 -7.59 -4.60
C LEU A 20 -14.84 -6.51 -4.69
N ILE A 21 -14.35 -6.02 -3.54
CA ILE A 21 -13.30 -4.99 -3.52
C ILE A 21 -11.96 -5.60 -3.98
N LYS A 22 -11.71 -6.87 -3.68
CA LYS A 22 -10.51 -7.60 -4.13
C LYS A 22 -10.49 -7.90 -5.63
N ILE A 23 -11.65 -7.88 -6.29
CA ILE A 23 -11.72 -8.02 -7.75
C ILE A 23 -11.05 -6.82 -8.43
N LEU A 24 -11.09 -5.61 -7.87
CA LEU A 24 -10.46 -4.42 -8.47
C LEU A 24 -8.95 -4.61 -8.76
N PRO A 25 -8.09 -4.93 -7.78
CA PRO A 25 -6.68 -5.17 -8.04
C PRO A 25 -6.45 -6.42 -8.91
N PHE A 26 -7.34 -7.42 -8.87
CA PHE A 26 -7.27 -8.58 -9.76
C PHE A 26 -7.59 -8.24 -11.21
N LEU A 27 -8.60 -7.40 -11.45
CA LEU A 27 -8.99 -6.96 -12.79
C LEU A 27 -7.88 -6.15 -13.45
N SER A 28 -7.20 -5.32 -12.66
CA SER A 28 -5.98 -4.64 -13.07
C SER A 28 -4.86 -5.60 -13.49
N LEU A 29 -4.73 -6.76 -12.84
CA LEU A 29 -3.72 -7.75 -13.17
C LEU A 29 -4.11 -8.58 -14.39
N ILE A 30 -5.41 -8.89 -14.55
CA ILE A 30 -5.97 -9.54 -15.73
C ILE A 30 -5.78 -8.67 -16.97
N TYR A 31 -5.88 -7.34 -16.84
CA TYR A 31 -5.60 -6.40 -17.91
C TYR A 31 -4.16 -6.55 -18.44
N LEU A 32 -3.18 -6.85 -17.59
CA LEU A 32 -1.81 -7.14 -18.01
C LEU A 32 -1.66 -8.45 -18.81
N LEU A 33 -2.57 -9.41 -18.66
CA LEU A 33 -2.56 -10.65 -19.45
C LEU A 33 -3.13 -10.47 -20.86
N TYR A 34 -3.99 -9.48 -21.07
CA TYR A 34 -4.66 -9.22 -22.35
C TYR A 34 -4.51 -7.74 -22.74
N PRO A 35 -3.29 -7.30 -23.10
CA PRO A 35 -3.03 -5.91 -23.50
C PRO A 35 -3.82 -5.47 -24.74
N ASP A 36 -4.24 -6.43 -25.58
CA ASP A 36 -4.93 -6.15 -26.86
C ASP A 36 -6.40 -5.72 -26.72
N PHE A 37 -6.98 -5.70 -25.51
CA PHE A 37 -8.42 -5.44 -25.34
C PHE A 37 -8.80 -3.95 -25.45
N ILE A 38 -7.85 -3.03 -25.28
CA ILE A 38 -8.10 -1.58 -25.37
C ILE A 38 -7.02 -0.93 -26.26
N PRO A 39 -7.27 -0.77 -27.57
CA PRO A 39 -6.48 0.13 -28.39
C PRO A 39 -6.83 1.59 -28.01
N GLY A 40 -5.89 2.30 -27.37
CA GLY A 40 -6.10 3.70 -26.96
C GLY A 40 -4.87 4.31 -26.27
N PRO A 41 -4.88 5.62 -25.97
CA PRO A 41 -3.74 6.35 -25.39
C PRO A 41 -3.49 6.03 -23.90
N PHE A 42 -4.16 5.01 -23.37
CA PHE A 42 -4.05 4.63 -21.97
C PHE A 42 -2.92 3.63 -21.81
N ASP A 43 -1.75 4.12 -21.42
CA ASP A 43 -0.62 3.28 -21.00
C ASP A 43 -1.07 2.36 -19.85
N ASP A 44 -0.69 1.09 -19.86
CA ASP A 44 -1.11 0.06 -18.89
C ASP A 44 -0.97 0.53 -17.42
N ALA A 45 0.02 1.38 -17.14
CA ALA A 45 0.26 1.99 -15.85
C ALA A 45 -0.90 2.87 -15.35
N VAL A 46 -1.60 3.57 -16.24
CA VAL A 46 -2.75 4.43 -15.90
C VAL A 46 -3.93 3.57 -15.46
N VAL A 47 -4.19 2.48 -16.17
CA VAL A 47 -5.25 1.53 -15.84
C VAL A 47 -4.98 0.93 -14.46
N ILE A 48 -3.76 0.45 -14.23
CA ILE A 48 -3.37 -0.12 -12.93
C ILE A 48 -3.52 0.91 -11.81
N ALA A 49 -3.00 2.13 -12.00
CA ALA A 49 -3.09 3.18 -11.00
C ALA A 49 -4.54 3.58 -10.66
N LEU A 50 -5.43 3.60 -11.66
CA LEU A 50 -6.85 3.88 -11.49
C LEU A 50 -7.53 2.81 -10.63
N PHE A 51 -7.34 1.53 -10.97
CA PHE A 51 -7.90 0.42 -10.22
C PHE A 51 -7.37 0.37 -8.78
N LEU A 52 -6.08 0.61 -8.57
CA LEU A 52 -5.49 0.68 -7.24
C LEU A 52 -6.01 1.87 -6.42
N LYS A 53 -6.24 3.02 -7.04
CA LYS A 53 -6.85 4.18 -6.37
C LYS A 53 -8.29 3.91 -5.95
N ILE A 54 -9.09 3.32 -6.83
CA ILE A 54 -10.47 2.95 -6.53
C ILE A 54 -10.49 1.92 -5.40
N PHE A 55 -9.63 0.89 -5.47
CA PHE A 55 -9.45 -0.07 -4.39
C PHE A 55 -9.17 0.62 -3.04
N LEU A 56 -8.16 1.50 -2.99
CA LEU A 56 -7.79 2.19 -1.76
C LEU A 56 -8.91 3.09 -1.23
N ALA A 57 -9.66 3.75 -2.11
CA ALA A 57 -10.80 4.59 -1.72
C ALA A 57 -12.01 3.78 -1.21
N LEU A 58 -12.11 2.50 -1.58
CA LEU A 58 -13.16 1.59 -1.12
C LEU A 58 -12.79 0.84 0.17
N VAL A 59 -11.50 0.77 0.51
CA VAL A 59 -11.06 0.16 1.76
C VAL A 59 -11.22 1.17 2.89
N PRO A 60 -11.96 0.84 3.97
CA PRO A 60 -12.13 1.75 5.11
C PRO A 60 -10.78 2.06 5.78
N ASP A 61 -10.60 3.32 6.20
CA ASP A 61 -9.35 3.81 6.79
C ASP A 61 -8.94 3.05 8.05
N GLU A 62 -9.90 2.53 8.81
CA GLU A 62 -9.68 1.69 10.00
C GLU A 62 -8.76 0.48 9.71
N TYR A 63 -8.95 -0.17 8.56
CA TYR A 63 -8.09 -1.30 8.14
C TYR A 63 -6.73 -0.80 7.65
N ILE A 64 -6.69 0.36 7.01
CA ILE A 64 -5.44 0.97 6.53
C ILE A 64 -4.55 1.33 7.73
N GLU A 65 -5.14 1.87 8.79
CA GLU A 65 -4.46 2.22 10.03
C GLU A 65 -4.07 0.99 10.86
N GLU A 66 -4.94 -0.02 10.97
CA GLU A 66 -4.62 -1.29 11.64
C GLU A 66 -3.38 -1.96 11.00
N HIS A 67 -3.32 -2.03 9.66
CA HIS A 67 -2.19 -2.62 8.96
C HIS A 67 -0.93 -1.74 8.95
N ARG A 68 -1.05 -0.40 9.05
CA ARG A 68 0.11 0.49 9.28
C ARG A 68 0.66 0.31 10.68
N PHE A 69 -0.21 0.37 11.68
CA PHE A 69 0.15 0.26 13.09
C PHE A 69 0.75 -1.11 13.41
N ASN A 70 0.14 -2.19 12.94
CA ASN A 70 0.63 -3.55 13.17
C ASN A 70 1.98 -3.80 12.49
N ARG A 71 2.29 -3.06 11.41
CA ARG A 71 3.59 -3.10 10.73
C ARG A 71 4.66 -2.31 11.46
N ASP A 72 4.34 -1.10 11.92
CA ASP A 72 5.24 -0.30 12.74
C ASP A 72 5.53 -1.01 14.08
N TYR A 73 4.58 -1.77 14.61
CA TYR A 73 4.75 -2.62 15.80
C TYR A 73 5.58 -3.89 15.57
N GLN A 74 5.49 -4.51 14.39
CA GLN A 74 6.25 -5.72 14.02
C GLN A 74 7.69 -5.43 13.59
N GLN A 75 8.07 -4.15 13.45
CA GLN A 75 9.42 -3.75 13.09
C GLN A 75 10.13 -3.13 14.30
N PRO A 76 10.73 -3.93 15.22
CA PRO A 76 11.56 -3.40 16.31
C PRO A 76 12.93 -2.95 15.76
N GLY A 77 12.93 -2.05 14.76
CA GLY A 77 14.15 -1.64 14.07
C GLY A 77 13.97 -0.74 12.85
N SER A 78 12.86 -0.01 12.71
CA SER A 78 12.85 1.15 11.79
C SER A 78 11.99 2.29 12.33
N SER A 79 12.30 2.76 13.54
CA SER A 79 12.18 4.20 13.76
C SER A 79 13.14 4.87 12.80
N SER A 80 12.58 5.58 11.82
CA SER A 80 13.21 6.74 11.21
C SER A 80 13.93 7.53 12.28
N GLU A 81 15.26 7.70 12.13
CA GLU A 81 16.02 8.87 12.57
C GLU A 81 15.42 9.62 13.77
N GLU A 82 15.32 8.96 14.92
CA GLU A 82 15.57 9.68 16.16
C GLU A 82 17.09 9.82 16.19
N GLU A 83 17.58 10.89 15.59
CA GLU A 83 18.91 11.42 15.88
C GLU A 83 19.00 11.51 17.40
N ILE A 84 19.67 10.52 18.00
CA ILE A 84 20.07 10.57 19.40
C ILE A 84 21.05 11.74 19.46
N ILE A 85 20.54 12.91 19.82
CA ILE A 85 21.36 14.07 20.12
C ILE A 85 22.04 13.75 21.46
N GLU A 86 23.26 13.23 21.41
CA GLU A 86 24.12 13.18 22.59
C GLU A 86 24.34 14.62 23.06
N GLY A 87 23.76 14.97 24.21
CA GLY A 87 24.03 16.24 24.86
C GLY A 87 25.46 16.23 25.38
N GLU A 88 26.37 16.98 24.75
CA GLU A 88 27.65 17.31 25.38
C GLU A 88 27.39 18.20 26.60
N PHE A 89 27.65 17.65 27.79
CA PHE A 89 27.62 18.37 29.05
C PHE A 89 28.95 19.11 29.23
N TRP A 90 28.91 20.44 29.16
CA TRP A 90 30.05 21.29 29.48
C TRP A 90 29.99 21.64 30.97
N GLU A 91 30.94 21.15 31.76
CA GLU A 91 31.20 21.67 33.12
C GLU A 91 32.00 22.99 32.99
N GLU A 92 31.45 24.07 33.57
CA GLU A 92 32.13 25.38 33.72
C GLU A 92 33.38 25.29 34.62
#